data_AF-A0A067GHH0-F1
#
_entry.id   AF-A0A067GHH0-F1
#
_cell.length_a   1.000
_cell.length_b   1.000
_cell.length_c   1.000
_cell.angle_alpha   90.00
_cell.angle_beta   90.00
_cell.angle_gamma   90.00
#
_symmetry.space_group_name_H-M   'P 1'
#
loop_
_entity.id
_entity.type
_entity.pdbx_description
1 polymer ?
#
loop_
_entity_poly.entity_id
_entity_poly.type
_entity_poly.pdbx_seq_one_letter_code
_entity_poly.pdbx_strand_id
1 'polypeptide(L)'
;MKIGGGVVYECSRATALRTLFLFRRSTASSSRSVRSSSSSFPDHISFIKDVAAAQPPQHLSHLLKLLKARGESIISPGAKQGLIPLAIPLAKSSSDALTALLRWPTAPPRMEMPVVEVWKHGVRLLAKNVDQFIHRILVEEDAKNLLESSGMLFHAAAEAGEKLYKKGNFAKSQISDIDVYLLRKVGLFPDVLERKVMQHFAKGDHVSALVTGEFYTKKEHFPGFARPFVFNAEILLKVGRNLEAKDAARGALKLPWWTLGCKYQVLLGSC
;
A
#
# COMPACT_ATOMS: atom_id res chain seq x y z
N MET A 1 51.99 41.54 -51.56
CA MET A 1 53.01 42.59 -51.77
C MET A 1 52.54 43.84 -51.04
N LYS A 2 53.43 44.51 -50.28
CA LYS A 2 53.24 45.64 -49.33
C LYS A 2 52.54 45.28 -48.01
N ILE A 3 53.19 45.14 -46.83
CA ILE A 3 54.21 45.91 -46.07
C ILE A 3 53.61 46.97 -45.14
N GLY A 4 53.95 46.86 -43.85
CA GLY A 4 54.10 47.94 -42.87
C GLY A 4 53.04 47.92 -41.76
N GLY A 5 53.34 47.87 -40.45
CA GLY A 5 54.59 48.04 -39.71
C GLY A 5 54.39 49.03 -38.54
N GLY A 6 54.79 48.65 -37.32
CA GLY A 6 54.82 49.47 -36.09
C GLY A 6 54.29 48.67 -34.88
N VAL A 7 55.04 48.10 -33.92
CA VAL A 7 56.20 48.50 -33.08
C VAL A 7 55.85 49.68 -32.16
N VAL A 8 56.09 49.73 -30.84
CA VAL A 8 56.49 48.88 -29.68
C VAL A 8 56.20 49.78 -28.43
N TYR A 9 56.27 49.22 -27.22
CA TYR A 9 56.64 49.83 -25.91
C TYR A 9 55.54 49.61 -24.86
N GLU A 10 55.78 49.13 -23.64
CA GLU A 10 56.94 48.52 -22.96
C GLU A 10 56.42 47.96 -21.61
N CYS A 11 57.08 46.93 -21.09
CA CYS A 11 57.48 46.64 -19.70
C CYS A 11 56.71 47.27 -18.49
N SER A 12 56.47 46.58 -17.36
CA SER A 12 57.43 45.77 -16.59
C SER A 12 56.75 44.84 -15.56
N ARG A 13 57.41 43.69 -15.32
CA ARG A 13 57.29 42.84 -14.12
C ARG A 13 58.01 43.49 -12.94
N ALA A 14 57.49 43.33 -11.72
CA ALA A 14 58.32 43.15 -10.52
C ALA A 14 57.51 42.55 -9.36
N THR A 15 58.28 41.97 -8.43
CA THR A 15 57.98 40.87 -7.52
C THR A 15 57.86 41.36 -6.07
N ALA A 16 57.28 40.51 -5.20
CA ALA A 16 57.44 40.46 -3.73
C ALA A 16 56.67 41.56 -2.92
N LEU A 17 56.18 41.35 -1.70
CA LEU A 17 56.55 40.46 -0.59
C LEU A 17 55.34 40.29 0.36
N ARG A 18 55.38 39.22 1.16
CA ARG A 18 54.41 38.85 2.20
C ARG A 18 54.42 39.85 3.39
N THR A 19 53.24 40.10 3.95
CA THR A 19 53.09 40.52 5.35
C THR A 19 51.91 39.80 5.98
N LEU A 20 52.20 39.08 7.07
CA LEU A 20 51.26 38.36 7.93
C LEU A 20 50.60 39.33 8.91
N PHE A 21 49.26 39.33 9.01
CA PHE A 21 48.55 39.60 10.27
C PHE A 21 47.21 38.82 10.33
N LEU A 22 47.30 37.74 11.10
CA LEU A 22 46.37 37.13 12.05
C LEU A 22 44.89 37.61 12.17
N PHE A 23 44.02 36.59 12.31
CA PHE A 23 42.71 36.53 12.99
C PHE A 23 41.47 37.25 12.42
N ARG A 24 40.60 36.48 11.75
CA ARG A 24 39.28 36.04 12.29
C ARG A 24 38.60 35.05 11.34
N ARG A 25 38.50 33.79 11.76
CA ARG A 25 37.66 32.76 11.11
C ARG A 25 36.22 32.99 11.58
N SER A 26 35.39 33.57 10.71
CA SER A 26 33.93 33.55 10.88
C SER A 26 33.38 32.43 10.00
N THR A 27 33.26 31.24 10.56
CA THR A 27 32.46 30.16 9.98
C THR A 27 31.01 30.57 10.03
N ALA A 28 30.50 31.11 8.92
CA ALA A 28 29.06 31.23 8.69
C ALA A 28 28.51 29.81 8.49
N SER A 29 28.14 29.17 9.60
CA SER A 29 27.30 27.98 9.59
C SER A 29 25.93 28.40 9.05
N SER A 30 25.78 28.29 7.73
CA SER A 30 24.48 28.29 7.07
C SER A 30 23.73 27.07 7.60
N SER A 31 22.97 27.27 8.67
CA SER A 31 21.96 26.35 9.14
C SER A 31 20.91 26.26 8.03
N ARG A 32 21.12 25.32 7.12
CA ARG A 32 20.04 24.80 6.27
C ARG A 32 19.05 24.16 7.23
N SER A 33 18.10 24.97 7.69
CA SER A 33 16.82 24.48 8.19
C SER A 33 16.28 23.61 7.07
N VAL A 34 16.41 22.29 7.25
CA VAL A 34 15.65 21.32 6.49
C VAL A 34 14.21 21.59 6.91
N ARG A 35 13.55 22.48 6.17
CA ARG A 35 12.09 22.58 6.22
C ARG A 35 11.61 21.19 5.86
N SER A 36 11.12 20.44 6.84
CA SER A 36 10.32 19.26 6.61
C SER A 36 9.18 19.70 5.70
N SER A 37 9.33 19.46 4.41
CA SER A 37 8.27 19.62 3.45
C SER A 37 7.16 18.70 3.93
N SER A 38 6.14 19.27 4.57
CA SER A 38 4.88 18.59 4.78
C SER A 38 4.37 18.32 3.38
N SER A 39 4.71 17.14 2.83
CA SER A 39 4.12 16.65 1.59
C SER A 39 2.67 16.31 1.91
N SER A 40 1.88 17.36 2.10
CA SER A 40 0.45 17.26 2.08
C SER A 40 0.10 16.75 0.69
N PHE A 41 -0.81 15.78 0.64
CA PHE A 41 -1.39 15.31 -0.60
C PHE A 41 -2.80 15.90 -0.71
N PRO A 42 -2.95 17.25 -0.81
CA PRO A 42 -4.25 17.90 -0.79
C PRO A 42 -5.11 17.44 -1.98
N ASP A 43 -4.47 17.08 -3.09
CA ASP A 43 -5.13 16.62 -4.31
C ASP A 43 -5.99 15.37 -4.07
N HIS A 44 -5.51 14.40 -3.28
CA HIS A 44 -6.28 13.20 -2.98
C HIS A 44 -7.48 13.48 -2.07
N ILE A 45 -7.28 14.33 -1.07
CA ILE A 45 -8.33 14.68 -0.10
C ILE A 45 -9.43 15.49 -0.78
N SER A 46 -9.06 16.53 -1.55
CA SER A 46 -9.99 17.33 -2.34
C SER A 46 -10.71 16.49 -3.38
N PHE A 47 -10.01 15.62 -4.11
CA PHE A 47 -10.66 14.73 -5.08
C PHE A 47 -11.72 13.82 -4.44
N ILE A 48 -11.43 13.23 -3.27
CA ILE A 48 -12.40 12.36 -2.59
C ILE A 48 -13.63 13.15 -2.13
N LYS A 49 -13.40 14.36 -1.59
CA LYS A 49 -14.48 15.22 -1.10
C LYS A 49 -15.33 15.77 -2.24
N ASP A 50 -14.69 16.36 -3.24
CA ASP A 50 -15.33 17.21 -4.24
C ASP A 50 -15.76 16.42 -5.49
N VAL A 51 -14.99 15.40 -5.90
CA VAL A 51 -15.27 14.58 -7.09
C VAL A 51 -15.93 13.26 -6.72
N ALA A 52 -15.41 12.56 -5.71
CA ALA A 52 -15.98 11.29 -5.28
C ALA A 52 -17.19 11.45 -4.34
N ALA A 53 -17.50 12.67 -3.91
CA ALA A 53 -18.60 13.00 -3.00
C ALA A 53 -18.66 12.06 -1.78
N ALA A 54 -17.49 11.81 -1.17
CA ALA A 54 -17.32 10.91 -0.04
C ALA A 54 -16.45 11.55 1.04
N GLN A 55 -16.51 11.01 2.26
CA GLN A 55 -15.66 11.47 3.35
C GLN A 55 -14.24 10.92 3.17
N PRO A 56 -13.20 11.77 3.11
CA PRO A 56 -11.82 11.32 3.03
C PRO A 56 -11.40 10.54 4.30
N PRO A 57 -10.67 9.42 4.17
CA PRO A 57 -10.13 8.70 5.33
C PRO A 57 -9.17 9.56 6.15
N GLN A 58 -9.26 9.49 7.49
CA GLN A 58 -8.50 10.33 8.42
C GLN A 58 -6.98 10.24 8.20
N HIS A 59 -6.44 9.03 8.06
CA HIS A 59 -4.99 8.82 7.94
C HIS A 59 -4.51 8.65 6.49
N LEU A 60 -5.28 9.11 5.49
CA LEU A 60 -4.90 8.97 4.08
C LEU A 60 -3.55 9.61 3.74
N SER A 61 -3.26 10.79 4.27
CA SER A 61 -1.99 11.47 4.06
C SER A 61 -0.80 10.67 4.62
N HIS A 62 -0.99 9.97 5.74
CA HIS A 62 0.02 9.10 6.34
C HIS A 62 0.23 7.85 5.48
N LEU A 63 -0.85 7.24 4.97
CA LEU A 63 -0.74 6.12 4.04
C LEU A 63 0.07 6.50 2.79
N LEU A 64 -0.20 7.65 2.17
CA LEU A 64 0.53 8.09 0.98
C LEU A 64 2.03 8.33 1.26
N LYS A 65 2.37 8.91 2.43
CA LYS A 65 3.78 9.02 2.85
C LYS A 65 4.43 7.65 3.02
N LEU A 66 3.70 6.71 3.60
CA LEU A 66 4.16 5.35 3.87
C LEU A 66 4.39 4.58 2.56
N LEU A 67 3.45 4.64 1.60
CA LEU A 67 3.61 4.03 0.27
C LEU A 67 4.82 4.63 -0.46
N LYS A 68 5.00 5.97 -0.40
CA LYS A 68 6.19 6.62 -0.95
C LYS A 68 7.48 6.15 -0.29
N ALA A 69 7.49 6.00 1.04
CA ALA A 69 8.65 5.51 1.79
C ALA A 69 8.95 4.03 1.52
N ARG A 70 7.95 3.25 1.10
CA ARG A 70 8.11 1.87 0.60
C ARG A 70 8.71 1.81 -0.82
N GLY A 71 8.90 2.96 -1.47
CA GLY A 71 9.40 3.07 -2.83
C GLY A 71 8.31 3.02 -3.91
N GLU A 72 7.04 3.11 -3.54
CA GLU A 72 5.94 3.19 -4.51
C GLU A 72 5.83 4.60 -5.10
N SER A 73 5.46 4.69 -6.38
CA SER A 73 5.24 5.95 -7.07
C SER A 73 3.81 6.46 -6.83
N ILE A 74 3.67 7.66 -6.25
CA ILE A 74 2.34 8.25 -6.00
C ILE A 74 1.71 8.67 -7.32
N ILE A 75 0.44 8.30 -7.51
CA ILE A 75 -0.32 8.58 -8.73
C ILE A 75 -1.38 9.64 -8.43
N SER A 76 -1.68 10.50 -9.42
CA SER A 76 -2.77 11.47 -9.29
C SER A 76 -4.13 10.76 -9.19
N PRO A 77 -5.04 11.17 -8.28
CA PRO A 77 -6.36 10.57 -8.16
C PRO A 77 -7.22 10.72 -9.43
N GLY A 78 -6.86 11.66 -10.31
CA GLY A 78 -7.49 11.87 -11.62
C GLY A 78 -6.96 10.95 -12.74
N ALA A 79 -5.87 10.22 -12.52
CA ALA A 79 -5.27 9.32 -13.51
C ALA A 79 -6.07 8.00 -13.62
N LYS A 80 -7.30 8.09 -14.13
CA LYS A 80 -8.27 6.98 -14.17
C LYS A 80 -8.29 6.19 -15.49
N GLN A 81 -7.37 6.49 -16.40
CA GLN A 81 -7.35 5.83 -17.72
C GLN A 81 -7.17 4.31 -17.55
N GLY A 82 -8.11 3.53 -18.08
CA GLY A 82 -8.07 2.07 -18.01
C GLY A 82 -8.36 1.47 -16.62
N LEU A 83 -8.82 2.29 -15.67
CA LEU A 83 -9.17 1.84 -14.32
C LEU A 83 -10.69 1.67 -14.16
N ILE A 84 -11.08 0.87 -13.17
CA ILE A 84 -12.48 0.79 -12.73
C ILE A 84 -12.89 2.19 -12.21
N PRO A 85 -14.02 2.78 -12.67
CA PRO A 85 -14.38 4.17 -12.36
C PRO A 85 -14.43 4.52 -10.87
N LEU A 86 -14.73 3.52 -10.04
CA LEU A 86 -14.88 3.57 -8.60
C LEU A 86 -13.55 3.55 -7.84
N ALA A 87 -12.47 3.16 -8.51
CA ALA A 87 -11.13 3.18 -7.95
C ALA A 87 -10.54 4.59 -8.03
N ILE A 88 -9.97 5.03 -6.92
CA ILE A 88 -9.22 6.27 -6.78
C ILE A 88 -7.76 5.86 -6.57
N PRO A 89 -6.91 5.97 -7.60
CA PRO A 89 -5.53 5.50 -7.52
C PRO A 89 -4.76 6.26 -6.43
N LEU A 90 -3.86 5.56 -5.74
CA LEU A 90 -2.99 6.12 -4.70
C LEU A 90 -1.53 6.02 -5.11
N ALA A 91 -1.07 4.80 -5.39
CA ALA A 91 0.32 4.53 -5.67
C ALA A 91 0.49 3.29 -6.53
N LYS A 92 1.63 3.21 -7.22
CA LYS A 92 2.00 2.08 -8.06
C LYS A 92 3.34 1.53 -7.64
N SER A 93 3.38 0.22 -7.45
CA SER A 93 4.58 -0.52 -7.08
C SER A 93 5.53 -0.69 -8.27
N SER A 94 6.75 -1.16 -7.98
CA SER A 94 7.72 -1.56 -9.00
C SER A 94 7.26 -2.74 -9.86
N SER A 95 6.34 -3.57 -9.35
CA SER A 95 5.74 -4.70 -10.06
C SER A 95 4.51 -4.30 -10.89
N ASP A 96 4.32 -3.00 -11.15
CA ASP A 96 3.17 -2.43 -11.85
C ASP A 96 1.83 -2.56 -11.11
N ALA A 97 1.82 -3.06 -9.87
CA ALA A 97 0.60 -3.22 -9.08
C ALA A 97 0.08 -1.85 -8.62
N LEU A 98 -1.21 -1.60 -8.84
CA LEU A 98 -1.85 -0.33 -8.54
C LEU A 98 -2.66 -0.42 -7.24
N THR A 99 -2.20 0.27 -6.21
CA THR A 99 -2.95 0.46 -4.96
C THR A 99 -3.92 1.63 -5.11
N ALA A 100 -5.18 1.43 -4.74
CA ALA A 100 -6.24 2.41 -4.85
C ALA A 100 -7.19 2.38 -3.64
N LEU A 101 -7.91 3.47 -3.42
CA LEU A 101 -9.13 3.46 -2.61
C LEU A 101 -10.32 3.10 -3.48
N LEU A 102 -11.27 2.34 -2.94
CA LEU A 102 -12.48 1.99 -3.66
C LEU A 102 -13.69 2.71 -3.07
N ARG A 103 -14.28 3.63 -3.84
CA ARG A 103 -15.58 4.21 -3.50
C ARG A 103 -16.67 3.19 -3.80
N TRP A 104 -17.14 2.46 -2.79
CA TRP A 104 -18.22 1.49 -2.96
C TRP A 104 -19.55 2.20 -3.32
N PRO A 105 -20.27 1.80 -4.40
CA PRO A 105 -21.46 2.54 -4.85
C PRO A 105 -22.62 2.50 -3.85
N THR A 106 -22.87 1.32 -3.26
CA THR A 106 -23.98 1.06 -2.33
C THR A 106 -23.43 0.72 -0.95
N ALA A 107 -22.53 1.57 -0.44
CA ALA A 107 -21.81 1.29 0.81
C ALA A 107 -22.81 1.16 1.96
N PRO A 108 -22.84 0.03 2.70
CA PRO A 108 -23.64 -0.06 3.91
C PRO A 108 -23.24 1.03 4.91
N PRO A 109 -24.15 1.44 5.82
CA PRO A 109 -23.79 2.32 6.92
C PRO A 109 -22.60 1.74 7.69
N ARG A 110 -21.59 2.56 7.98
CA ARG A 110 -20.32 2.20 8.64
C ARG A 110 -19.28 1.46 7.77
N MET A 111 -19.56 1.19 6.49
CA MET A 111 -18.50 0.71 5.59
C MET A 111 -17.59 1.89 5.21
N GLU A 112 -16.38 1.89 5.78
CA GLU A 112 -15.32 2.80 5.36
C GLU A 112 -14.79 2.46 3.97
N MET A 113 -14.06 3.39 3.36
CA MET A 113 -13.49 3.21 2.04
C MET A 113 -12.35 2.19 2.06
N PRO A 114 -12.51 0.99 1.44
CA PRO A 114 -11.48 -0.02 1.49
C PRO A 114 -10.29 0.31 0.61
N VAL A 115 -9.14 -0.22 1.01
CA VAL A 115 -7.91 -0.21 0.20
C VAL A 115 -7.89 -1.46 -0.65
N VAL A 116 -7.72 -1.27 -1.95
CA VAL A 116 -7.74 -2.34 -2.95
C VAL A 116 -6.53 -2.28 -3.86
N GLU A 117 -6.19 -3.42 -4.44
CA GLU A 117 -5.28 -3.52 -5.57
C GLU A 117 -6.13 -3.61 -6.85
N VAL A 118 -5.83 -2.78 -7.85
CA VAL A 118 -6.53 -2.77 -9.14
C VAL A 118 -5.83 -3.71 -10.10
N TRP A 119 -6.58 -4.65 -10.65
CA TRP A 119 -6.12 -5.65 -11.60
C TRP A 119 -6.82 -5.44 -12.95
N LYS A 120 -6.30 -6.07 -14.01
CA LYS A 120 -6.88 -5.99 -15.37
C LYS A 120 -8.37 -6.35 -15.43
N HIS A 121 -8.84 -7.22 -14.54
CA HIS A 121 -10.19 -7.78 -14.57
C HIS A 121 -11.01 -7.51 -13.30
N GLY A 122 -10.58 -6.58 -12.45
CA GLY A 122 -11.27 -6.35 -11.18
C GLY A 122 -10.42 -5.63 -10.14
N VAL A 123 -10.82 -5.78 -8.90
CA VAL A 123 -10.08 -5.34 -7.72
C VAL A 123 -9.90 -6.49 -6.75
N ARG A 124 -8.80 -6.47 -6.02
CA ARG A 124 -8.54 -7.34 -4.89
C ARG A 124 -8.54 -6.50 -3.61
N LEU A 125 -9.31 -6.92 -2.62
CA LEU A 125 -9.36 -6.23 -1.33
C LEU A 125 -8.06 -6.47 -0.55
N LEU A 126 -7.36 -5.39 -0.19
CA LEU A 126 -6.15 -5.42 0.62
C LEU A 126 -6.46 -5.19 2.10
N ALA A 127 -7.38 -4.26 2.40
CA ALA A 127 -7.81 -3.95 3.76
C ALA A 127 -9.19 -3.27 3.74
N LYS A 128 -9.96 -3.39 4.84
CA LYS A 128 -11.29 -2.78 4.94
C LYS A 128 -11.24 -1.27 5.04
N ASN A 129 -10.14 -0.71 5.53
CA ASN A 129 -9.90 0.72 5.62
C ASN A 129 -8.40 1.05 5.63
N VAL A 130 -8.10 2.35 5.59
CA VAL A 130 -6.73 2.88 5.57
C VAL A 130 -5.96 2.52 6.84
N ASP A 131 -6.59 2.62 8.01
CA ASP A 131 -5.96 2.37 9.31
C ASP A 131 -5.51 0.92 9.46
N GLN A 132 -6.38 -0.01 9.07
CA GLN A 132 -6.08 -1.45 9.05
C GLN A 132 -4.94 -1.75 8.08
N PHE A 133 -4.86 -1.06 6.94
CA PHE A 133 -3.77 -1.23 5.98
C PHE A 133 -2.44 -0.67 6.51
N ILE A 134 -2.43 0.52 7.10
CA ILE A 134 -1.23 1.10 7.74
C ILE A 134 -0.73 0.16 8.84
N HIS A 135 -1.61 -0.30 9.73
CA HIS A 135 -1.26 -1.21 10.82
C HIS A 135 -0.65 -2.51 10.28
N ARG A 136 -1.24 -3.10 9.23
CA ARG A 136 -0.68 -4.28 8.57
C ARG A 136 0.74 -4.04 8.06
N ILE A 137 0.99 -2.94 7.35
CA ILE A 137 2.33 -2.67 6.80
C ILE A 137 3.35 -2.50 7.93
N LEU A 138 2.99 -1.83 9.02
CA LEU A 138 3.88 -1.64 10.17
C LEU A 138 4.21 -2.97 10.87
N VAL A 139 3.24 -3.88 11.01
CA VAL A 139 3.47 -5.23 11.57
C VAL A 139 4.36 -6.05 10.66
N GLU A 140 4.08 -6.07 9.36
CA GLU A 140 4.91 -6.78 8.37
C GLU A 140 6.34 -6.25 8.35
N GLU A 141 6.54 -4.94 8.56
CA GLU A 141 7.87 -4.37 8.64
C GLU A 141 8.60 -4.72 9.94
N ASP A 142 7.90 -4.68 11.08
CA ASP A 142 8.46 -5.08 12.37
C ASP A 142 8.89 -6.55 12.38
N ALA A 143 8.11 -7.43 11.75
CA ALA A 143 8.37 -8.86 11.69
C ALA A 143 9.61 -9.22 10.85
N LYS A 144 9.97 -8.39 9.85
CA LYS A 144 11.14 -8.67 8.99
C LYS A 144 12.47 -8.54 9.73
N ASN A 145 12.53 -7.88 10.89
CA ASN A 145 13.73 -7.71 11.72
C ASN A 145 15.02 -7.39 10.94
N LEU A 146 14.91 -6.67 9.82
CA LEU A 146 16.08 -6.30 9.04
C LEU A 146 16.86 -5.25 9.85
N LEU A 147 18.13 -5.53 10.13
CA LEU A 147 19.05 -4.61 10.83
C LEU A 147 19.10 -3.22 10.14
N GLU A 148 18.78 -3.19 8.84
CA GLU A 148 18.71 -2.01 7.97
C GLU A 148 17.28 -1.67 7.49
N SER A 149 16.23 -2.18 8.16
CA SER A 149 14.91 -1.56 8.08
C SER A 149 15.01 -0.22 8.81
N SER A 150 15.57 0.74 8.08
CA SER A 150 15.63 2.14 8.41
C SER A 150 14.22 2.51 8.90
N GLY A 151 14.12 3.06 10.11
CA GLY A 151 12.85 3.48 10.71
C GLY A 151 12.03 4.46 9.86
N MET A 152 12.43 4.74 8.62
CA MET A 152 11.68 5.38 7.55
C MET A 152 10.21 5.03 7.50
N LEU A 153 9.79 3.75 7.54
CA LEU A 153 8.35 3.43 7.48
C LEU A 153 7.60 3.86 8.75
N PHE A 154 8.18 3.63 9.92
CA PHE A 154 7.61 4.11 11.19
C PHE A 154 7.59 5.64 11.27
N HIS A 155 8.65 6.30 10.81
CA HIS A 155 8.74 7.75 10.73
C HIS A 155 7.74 8.34 9.72
N ALA A 156 7.53 7.67 8.58
CA ALA A 156 6.57 8.10 7.55
C ALA A 156 5.12 7.96 8.02
N ALA A 157 4.83 6.93 8.83
CA ALA A 157 3.53 6.75 9.47
C ALA A 157 3.26 7.81 10.55
N ALA A 158 4.30 8.41 11.11
CA ALA A 158 4.26 9.50 12.10
C ALA A 158 3.27 9.19 13.25
N GLU A 159 2.55 10.20 13.74
CA GLU A 159 1.61 10.09 14.86
C GLU A 159 0.52 9.03 14.62
N ALA A 160 -0.01 8.94 13.38
CA ALA A 160 -1.00 7.92 13.02
C ALA A 160 -0.45 6.50 13.20
N GLY A 161 0.82 6.29 12.82
CA GLY A 161 1.53 5.04 13.02
C GLY A 161 1.66 4.69 14.50
N GLU A 162 2.11 5.63 15.33
CA GLU A 162 2.32 5.40 16.77
C GLU A 162 1.03 5.04 17.51
N LYS A 163 -0.10 5.63 17.10
CA LYS A 163 -1.42 5.31 17.65
C LYS A 163 -1.89 3.92 17.25
N LEU A 164 -1.64 3.52 16.01
CA LEU A 164 -2.10 2.24 15.46
C LEU A 164 -1.21 1.06 15.88
N TYR A 165 0.12 1.26 15.89
CA TYR A 165 1.08 0.19 16.16
C TYR A 165 2.41 0.72 16.72
N LYS A 166 2.89 0.12 17.82
CA LYS A 166 4.20 0.44 18.38
C LYS A 166 5.23 -0.61 17.94
N LYS A 167 6.39 -0.15 17.47
CA LYS A 167 7.52 -1.01 17.07
C LYS A 167 7.89 -1.98 18.19
N GLY A 168 8.15 -3.23 17.85
CA GLY A 168 8.43 -4.34 18.77
C GLY A 168 7.19 -4.98 19.41
N ASN A 169 5.97 -4.51 19.14
CA ASN A 169 4.76 -5.14 19.67
C ASN A 169 4.55 -6.58 19.14
N PHE A 170 5.01 -6.88 17.93
CA PHE A 170 4.96 -8.22 17.36
C PHE A 170 5.80 -9.19 18.21
N ALA A 171 7.08 -8.87 18.43
CA ALA A 171 7.97 -9.66 19.28
C ALA A 171 7.45 -9.80 20.72
N LYS A 172 6.93 -8.72 21.31
CA LYS A 172 6.34 -8.72 22.67
C LYS A 172 5.10 -9.62 22.79
N SER A 173 4.38 -9.85 21.71
CA SER A 173 3.15 -10.65 21.73
C SER A 173 3.39 -12.16 21.85
N GLN A 174 4.62 -12.62 21.65
CA GLN A 174 5.00 -14.05 21.63
C GLN A 174 4.27 -14.89 20.57
N ILE A 175 3.59 -14.24 19.61
CA ILE A 175 2.98 -14.93 18.46
C ILE A 175 4.06 -15.11 17.40
N SER A 176 4.41 -16.35 17.09
CA SER A 176 5.42 -16.67 16.07
C SER A 176 4.93 -16.51 14.64
N ASP A 177 3.63 -16.75 14.39
CA ASP A 177 3.00 -16.64 13.07
C ASP A 177 2.43 -15.23 12.86
N ILE A 178 2.99 -14.50 11.90
CA ILE A 178 2.52 -13.16 11.52
C ILE A 178 1.05 -13.16 11.10
N ASP A 179 0.57 -14.21 10.43
CA ASP A 179 -0.80 -14.28 9.96
C ASP A 179 -1.77 -14.41 11.13
N VAL A 180 -1.39 -15.18 12.15
CA VAL A 180 -2.16 -15.28 13.40
C VAL A 180 -2.15 -13.94 14.15
N TYR A 181 -1.04 -13.22 14.14
CA TYR A 181 -0.98 -11.89 14.74
C TYR A 181 -1.92 -10.92 14.03
N LEU A 182 -1.85 -10.85 12.70
CA LEU A 182 -2.69 -9.98 11.88
C LEU A 182 -4.18 -10.23 12.14
N LEU A 183 -4.62 -11.49 12.08
CA LEU A 183 -6.02 -11.87 12.31
C LEU A 183 -6.51 -11.56 13.73
N ARG A 184 -5.64 -11.68 14.75
CA ARG A 184 -6.02 -11.47 16.15
C ARG A 184 -5.92 -10.02 16.62
N LYS A 185 -4.95 -9.25 16.10
CA LYS A 185 -4.61 -7.91 16.62
C LYS A 185 -4.94 -6.77 15.67
N VAL A 186 -5.03 -7.04 14.37
CA VAL A 186 -5.23 -6.00 13.35
C VAL A 186 -6.62 -6.12 12.74
N GLY A 187 -6.96 -7.28 12.20
CA GLY A 187 -8.27 -7.55 11.61
C GLY A 187 -8.23 -8.62 10.53
N LEU A 188 -9.36 -8.81 9.86
CA LEU A 188 -9.49 -9.81 8.80
C LEU A 188 -8.94 -9.28 7.48
N PHE A 189 -8.14 -10.11 6.83
CA PHE A 189 -7.57 -9.85 5.51
C PHE A 189 -7.86 -11.03 4.57
N PRO A 190 -8.39 -10.77 3.36
CA PRO A 190 -8.69 -11.82 2.37
C PRO A 190 -7.52 -12.78 2.11
N ASP A 191 -6.35 -12.23 1.80
CA ASP A 191 -5.16 -13.01 1.45
C ASP A 191 -4.58 -13.78 2.63
N VAL A 192 -4.68 -13.24 3.85
CA VAL A 192 -4.24 -13.93 5.08
C VAL A 192 -5.13 -15.13 5.36
N LEU A 193 -6.46 -14.99 5.24
CA LEU A 193 -7.40 -16.11 5.40
C LEU A 193 -7.16 -17.20 4.35
N GLU A 194 -6.99 -16.81 3.08
CA GLU A 194 -6.66 -17.73 2.00
C GLU A 194 -5.35 -18.48 2.28
N ARG A 195 -4.32 -17.79 2.80
CA ARG A 195 -3.04 -18.40 3.20
C ARG A 195 -3.21 -19.38 4.36
N LYS A 196 -4.00 -19.06 5.38
CA LYS A 196 -4.29 -19.98 6.51
C LYS A 196 -4.99 -21.24 6.01
N VAL A 197 -5.98 -21.11 5.13
CA VAL A 197 -6.66 -22.28 4.53
C VAL A 197 -5.67 -23.18 3.80
N MET A 198 -4.78 -22.60 2.99
CA MET A 198 -3.75 -23.36 2.28
C MET A 198 -2.73 -24.02 3.22
N GLN A 199 -2.37 -23.37 4.34
CA GLN A 199 -1.53 -23.97 5.37
C GLN A 199 -2.20 -25.17 6.05
N HIS A 200 -3.52 -25.12 6.31
CA HIS A 200 -4.26 -26.27 6.85
C HIS A 200 -4.26 -27.45 5.87
N PHE A 201 -4.51 -27.19 4.58
CA PHE A 201 -4.36 -28.21 3.54
C PHE A 201 -2.96 -28.81 3.49
N ALA A 202 -1.91 -27.98 3.57
CA ALA A 202 -0.52 -28.46 3.56
C ALA A 202 -0.20 -29.38 4.76
N LYS A 203 -0.92 -29.23 5.89
CA LYS A 203 -0.80 -30.08 7.08
C LYS A 203 -1.70 -31.32 7.04
N GLY A 204 -2.49 -31.51 5.98
CA GLY A 204 -3.50 -32.56 5.88
C GLY A 204 -4.75 -32.33 6.72
N ASP A 205 -4.90 -31.15 7.33
CA ASP A 205 -6.04 -30.79 8.17
C ASP A 205 -7.16 -30.18 7.30
N HIS A 206 -7.88 -31.06 6.61
CA HIS A 206 -8.95 -30.65 5.70
C HIS A 206 -10.14 -30.02 6.44
N VAL A 207 -10.42 -30.44 7.68
CA VAL A 207 -11.54 -29.92 8.47
C VAL A 207 -11.30 -28.46 8.80
N SER A 208 -10.14 -28.11 9.35
CA SER A 208 -9.81 -26.71 9.65
C SER A 208 -9.72 -25.84 8.39
N ALA A 209 -9.26 -26.41 7.27
CA ALA A 209 -9.24 -25.72 5.99
C ALA A 209 -10.66 -25.33 5.53
N LEU A 210 -11.61 -26.27 5.60
CA LEU A 210 -13.00 -26.04 5.23
C LEU A 210 -13.71 -25.08 6.20
N VAL A 211 -13.51 -25.23 7.51
CA VAL A 211 -14.08 -24.33 8.53
C VAL A 211 -13.58 -22.90 8.33
N THR A 212 -12.28 -22.73 8.05
CA THR A 212 -11.70 -21.39 7.78
C THR A 212 -12.20 -20.81 6.46
N GLY A 213 -12.38 -21.65 5.43
CA GLY A 213 -12.96 -21.25 4.16
C GLY A 213 -14.41 -20.80 4.27
N GLU A 214 -15.24 -21.55 5.02
CA GLU A 214 -16.62 -21.15 5.30
C GLU A 214 -16.67 -19.86 6.13
N PHE A 215 -15.83 -19.75 7.16
CA PHE A 215 -15.68 -18.52 7.94
C PHE A 215 -15.37 -17.32 7.04
N TYR A 216 -14.49 -17.48 6.06
CA TYR A 216 -14.14 -16.41 5.11
C TYR A 216 -15.36 -15.91 4.31
N THR A 217 -16.34 -16.76 4.01
CA THR A 217 -17.55 -16.37 3.25
C THR A 217 -18.60 -15.57 4.03
N LYS A 218 -18.43 -15.41 5.35
CA LYS A 218 -19.39 -14.68 6.18
C LYS A 218 -19.59 -13.26 5.67
N LYS A 219 -20.85 -12.89 5.45
CA LYS A 219 -21.24 -11.62 4.81
C LYS A 219 -20.74 -10.40 5.57
N GLU A 220 -20.64 -10.47 6.89
CA GLU A 220 -20.12 -9.38 7.72
C GLU A 220 -18.61 -9.15 7.56
N HIS A 221 -17.85 -10.12 7.04
CA HIS A 221 -16.40 -9.98 6.92
C HIS A 221 -16.03 -9.08 5.76
N PHE A 222 -16.54 -9.35 4.56
CA PHE A 222 -16.18 -8.61 3.34
C PHE A 222 -17.45 -8.31 2.52
N PRO A 223 -18.30 -7.38 3.00
CA PRO A 223 -19.60 -7.14 2.40
C PRO A 223 -19.46 -6.71 0.93
N GLY A 224 -20.19 -7.40 0.05
CA GLY A 224 -20.23 -7.11 -1.38
C GLY A 224 -19.07 -7.69 -2.21
N PHE A 225 -17.99 -8.18 -1.58
CA PHE A 225 -16.88 -8.80 -2.30
C PHE A 225 -17.18 -10.27 -2.62
N ALA A 226 -16.96 -10.65 -3.88
CA ALA A 226 -17.22 -11.99 -4.37
C ALA A 226 -16.07 -12.98 -4.11
N ARG A 227 -14.83 -12.49 -4.03
CA ARG A 227 -13.62 -13.33 -3.83
C ARG A 227 -13.74 -14.39 -2.72
N PRO A 228 -14.33 -14.13 -1.54
CA PRO A 228 -14.50 -15.17 -0.52
C PRO A 228 -15.29 -16.38 -1.01
N PHE A 229 -16.37 -16.15 -1.77
CA PHE A 229 -17.22 -17.21 -2.33
C PHE A 229 -16.52 -17.96 -3.46
N VAL A 230 -15.76 -17.25 -4.29
CA VAL A 230 -14.89 -17.83 -5.34
C VAL A 230 -13.89 -18.79 -4.71
N PHE A 231 -13.17 -18.33 -3.70
CA PHE A 231 -12.17 -19.15 -3.01
C PHE A 231 -12.83 -20.33 -2.29
N ASN A 232 -14.01 -20.15 -1.69
CA ASN A 232 -14.74 -21.25 -1.08
C ASN A 232 -15.15 -22.33 -2.11
N ALA A 233 -15.55 -21.93 -3.31
CA ALA A 233 -15.81 -22.88 -4.40
C ALA A 233 -14.54 -23.65 -4.80
N GLU A 234 -13.39 -22.97 -4.91
CA GLU A 234 -12.09 -23.58 -5.22
C GLU A 234 -11.69 -24.66 -4.20
N ILE A 235 -11.86 -24.38 -2.89
CA ILE A 235 -11.51 -25.36 -1.84
C ILE A 235 -12.49 -26.53 -1.77
N LEU A 236 -13.78 -26.30 -2.04
CA LEU A 236 -14.81 -27.35 -2.07
C LEU A 236 -14.55 -28.32 -3.24
N LEU A 237 -14.19 -27.81 -4.41
CA LEU A 237 -13.75 -28.64 -5.54
C LEU A 237 -12.52 -29.46 -5.16
N LYS A 238 -11.54 -28.85 -4.49
CA LYS A 238 -10.30 -29.52 -4.08
C LYS A 238 -10.53 -30.74 -3.19
N VAL A 239 -11.60 -30.73 -2.38
CA VAL A 239 -11.98 -31.87 -1.51
C VAL A 239 -13.07 -32.77 -2.13
N GLY A 240 -13.42 -32.57 -3.41
CA GLY A 240 -14.40 -33.39 -4.12
C GLY A 240 -15.88 -33.07 -3.85
N ARG A 241 -16.18 -31.94 -3.18
CA ARG A 241 -17.56 -31.50 -2.87
C ARG A 241 -18.15 -30.69 -4.04
N ASN A 242 -18.31 -31.33 -5.19
CA ASN A 242 -18.62 -30.66 -6.46
C ASN A 242 -19.94 -29.88 -6.47
N LEU A 243 -21.01 -30.43 -5.88
CA LEU A 243 -22.32 -29.77 -5.85
C LEU A 243 -22.28 -28.47 -5.03
N GLU A 244 -21.64 -28.51 -3.86
CA GLU A 244 -21.50 -27.34 -3.00
C GLU A 244 -20.57 -26.30 -3.60
N ALA A 245 -19.50 -26.75 -4.27
CA ALA A 245 -18.63 -25.84 -4.99
C ALA A 245 -19.37 -25.08 -6.10
N LYS A 246 -20.22 -25.80 -6.85
CA LYS A 246 -21.09 -25.20 -7.86
C LYS A 246 -22.04 -24.18 -7.25
N ASP A 247 -22.66 -24.48 -6.12
CA ASP A 247 -23.55 -23.54 -5.42
C ASP A 247 -22.78 -22.30 -4.92
N ALA A 248 -21.58 -22.48 -4.36
CA ALA A 248 -20.70 -21.38 -3.95
C ALA A 248 -20.29 -20.50 -5.14
N ALA A 249 -19.92 -21.09 -6.28
CA ALA A 249 -19.58 -20.37 -7.50
C ALA A 249 -20.78 -19.58 -8.04
N ARG A 250 -21.98 -20.17 -8.05
CA ARG A 250 -23.22 -19.46 -8.41
C ARG A 250 -23.52 -18.30 -7.44
N GLY A 251 -23.24 -18.48 -6.15
CA GLY A 251 -23.31 -17.41 -5.16
C GLY A 251 -22.36 -16.25 -5.48
N ALA A 252 -21.11 -16.55 -5.84
CA ALA A 252 -20.12 -15.55 -6.24
C ALA A 252 -20.57 -14.75 -7.48
N LEU A 253 -21.17 -15.41 -8.47
CA LEU A 253 -21.63 -14.77 -9.71
C LEU A 253 -22.82 -13.82 -9.52
N LYS A 254 -23.51 -13.88 -8.38
CA LYS A 254 -24.57 -12.92 -8.01
C LYS A 254 -24.01 -11.61 -7.45
N LEU A 255 -22.73 -11.56 -7.11
CA LEU A 255 -22.03 -10.38 -6.60
C LEU A 255 -21.33 -9.63 -7.73
N PRO A 256 -20.89 -8.37 -7.52
CA PRO A 256 -20.26 -7.59 -8.58
C PRO A 256 -19.00 -8.28 -9.14
N TRP A 257 -19.01 -8.56 -10.45
CA TRP A 257 -17.97 -9.39 -11.09
C TRP A 257 -16.56 -8.81 -11.01
N TRP A 258 -16.44 -7.49 -10.89
CA TRP A 258 -15.16 -6.82 -10.68
C TRP A 258 -14.55 -7.08 -9.29
N THR A 259 -15.22 -7.86 -8.41
CA THR A 259 -14.70 -8.28 -7.08
C THR A 259 -14.37 -9.77 -6.98
N LEU A 260 -14.43 -10.51 -8.09
CA LEU A 260 -14.16 -11.95 -8.08
C LEU A 260 -12.70 -12.28 -7.76
N GLY A 261 -11.78 -11.36 -8.03
CA GLY A 261 -10.33 -11.57 -7.88
C GLY A 261 -9.73 -12.51 -8.92
N CYS A 262 -10.52 -12.94 -9.92
CA CYS A 262 -10.08 -13.78 -11.03
C CYS A 262 -10.92 -13.46 -12.29
N LYS A 263 -10.58 -14.09 -13.42
CA LYS A 263 -11.40 -14.00 -14.64
C LYS A 263 -12.69 -14.79 -14.44
N TYR A 264 -13.83 -14.22 -14.85
CA TYR A 264 -15.13 -14.89 -14.71
C TYR A 264 -15.19 -16.27 -15.40
N GLN A 265 -14.44 -16.48 -16.50
CA GLN A 265 -14.40 -17.78 -17.18
C GLN A 265 -13.87 -18.90 -16.28
N VAL A 266 -12.99 -18.58 -15.33
CA VAL A 266 -12.46 -19.57 -14.36
C VAL A 266 -13.59 -20.13 -13.50
N LEU A 267 -14.60 -19.32 -13.18
CA LEU A 267 -15.76 -19.75 -12.40
C LEU A 267 -16.79 -20.52 -13.22
N LEU A 268 -16.95 -20.19 -14.51
CA LEU A 268 -17.86 -20.92 -15.39
C LEU A 268 -17.40 -22.36 -15.60
N GLY A 269 -16.10 -22.63 -15.64
CA GLY A 269 -15.56 -23.99 -15.72
C GLY A 269 -15.81 -24.83 -14.46
N SER A 270 -16.14 -24.18 -13.34
CA SER A 270 -16.47 -24.81 -12.05
C SER A 270 -17.99 -24.98 -11.83
N CYS A 271 -18.83 -24.49 -12.75
CA CYS A 271 -20.29 -24.52 -12.67
C CYS A 271 -20.90 -25.66 -13.48
#